data_AF-A0A7W2TP44-F1
#
_entry.id   AF-A0A7W2TP44-F1
#
_cell.length_a   1.000
_cell.length_b   1.000
_cell.length_c   1.000
_cell.angle_alpha   90.00
_cell.angle_beta   90.00
_cell.angle_gamma   90.00
#
_symmetry.space_group_name_H-M   'P 1'
#
loop_
_entity.id
_entity.type
_entity.pdbx_description
1 polymer ?
#
loop_
_entity_poly.entity_id
_entity_poly.type
_entity_poly.pdbx_seq_one_letter_code
_entity_poly.pdbx_strand_id
1 'polypeptide(L)' 'MFRLLFLLPIVLCLGWYFFLRHNGVPIKQGKKGFIYILAFSAFVLGFFVLIMQITEYAPTDL' A
#
# COMPACT_ATOMS: atom_id res chain seq x y z
N MET A 1 -11.62 -11.85 0.70
CA MET A 1 -11.87 -10.44 1.09
C MET A 1 -10.58 -9.58 1.07
N PHE A 2 -9.41 -10.11 1.45
CA PHE A 2 -8.11 -9.42 1.37
C PHE A 2 -7.62 -9.01 -0.04
N ARG A 3 -8.24 -9.49 -1.12
CA ARG A 3 -7.85 -9.20 -2.52
C ARG A 3 -7.87 -7.70 -2.86
N LEU A 4 -8.78 -6.93 -2.27
CA LEU A 4 -8.89 -5.48 -2.50
C LEU A 4 -7.70 -4.71 -1.94
N LEU A 5 -7.15 -5.14 -0.80
CA LEU A 5 -5.94 -4.54 -0.19
C LEU A 5 -4.71 -4.74 -1.07
N PHE A 6 -4.66 -5.82 -1.84
CA PHE A 6 -3.59 -6.09 -2.81
C PHE A 6 -3.78 -5.37 -4.14
N LEU A 7 -5.03 -5.03 -4.51
CA LEU A 7 -5.34 -4.26 -5.71
C LEU A 7 -4.99 -2.79 -5.56
N LEU A 8 -5.15 -2.24 -4.35
CA LEU A 8 -4.88 -0.84 -4.03
C LEU A 8 -3.48 -0.36 -4.46
N PRO A 9 -2.35 -1.04 -4.11
CA PRO A 9 -1.02 -0.65 -4.60
C PRO A 9 -0.90 -0.69 -6.13
N ILE A 10 -1.58 -1.63 -6.78
CA ILE A 10 -1.51 -1.78 -8.25
C ILE A 10 -2.19 -0.59 -8.93
N VAL A 11 -3.38 -0.19 -8.45
CA VAL A 11 -4.10 0.97 -8.97
C VAL A 11 -3.33 2.26 -8.72
N LEU A 12 -2.74 2.42 -7.53
CA LEU A 12 -1.89 3.57 -7.19
C LEU A 12 -0.62 3.63 -8.06
N CYS A 13 0.05 2.49 -8.29
CA CYS A 13 1.20 2.41 -9.20
C CYS A 13 0.84 2.80 -10.63
N LEU A 14 -0.31 2.34 -11.14
CA LEU A 14 -0.81 2.70 -12.47
C LEU A 14 -1.15 4.20 -12.57
N GLY A 15 -1.81 4.76 -11.56
CA GLY A 15 -2.11 6.19 -11.50
C GLY A 15 -0.84 7.05 -11.48
N TRP A 16 0.15 6.66 -10.68
CA TRP A 16 1.44 7.35 -10.61
C TRP A 16 2.23 7.24 -11.92
N TYR A 17 2.20 6.07 -12.57
CA TYR A 17 2.79 5.87 -13.89
C TYR A 17 2.14 6.78 -14.95
N PHE A 18 0.81 6.88 -14.94
CA PHE A 18 0.08 7.76 -15.86
C PHE A 18 0.39 9.24 -15.59
N PHE A 19 0.49 9.63 -14.32
CA PHE A 19 0.88 10.98 -13.93
C PHE A 19 2.29 11.36 -14.43
N LEU A 20 3.27 10.46 -14.26
CA LEU A 20 4.62 10.61 -14.78
C LEU A 20 4.64 10.73 -16.31
N ARG A 21 3.87 9.88 -16.99
CA ARG A 21 3.74 9.87 -18.46
C ARG A 21 3.12 11.17 -18.99
N HIS A 22 2.07 11.66 -18.35
CA HIS A 22 1.36 12.88 -18.77
C HIS A 22 2.18 14.14 -18.51
N ASN A 23 2.92 14.20 -17.40
CA ASN A 23 3.79 15.34 -17.07
C ASN A 23 5.17 15.28 -17.75
N GLY A 24 5.47 14.23 -18.53
CA GLY A 24 6.78 14.06 -19.17
C GLY A 24 7.95 13.88 -18.19
N VAL A 25 7.65 13.57 -16.92
CA VAL A 25 8.67 13.45 -15.88
C VAL A 25 9.37 12.09 -16.02
N PRO A 26 10.71 12.06 -16.10
CA PRO A 26 11.44 10.82 -16.27
C PRO A 26 11.21 9.89 -15.07
N ILE A 27 10.97 8.59 -15.35
CA ILE A 27 10.68 7.56 -14.33
C ILE A 27 11.77 7.50 -13.25
N LYS A 28 13.01 7.89 -13.58
CA LYS A 28 14.11 8.05 -12.61
C LYS A 28 13.78 9.00 -11.46
N GLN A 29 13.07 10.10 -11.70
CA GLN A 29 12.59 11.00 -10.65
C GLN A 29 11.33 10.48 -9.97
N GLY A 30 10.47 9.79 -10.73
CA GLY A 30 9.23 9.17 -10.25
C GLY A 30 9.40 8.04 -9.23
N LYS A 31 10.61 7.48 -9.08
CA LYS A 31 10.93 6.40 -8.12
C LYS A 31 10.48 6.69 -6.70
N LYS A 32 10.55 7.96 -6.26
CA LYS A 32 10.12 8.37 -4.92
C LYS A 32 8.64 8.07 -4.69
N GLY A 33 7.78 8.34 -5.67
CA GLY A 33 6.34 8.06 -5.53
C GLY A 33 6.02 6.57 -5.54
N PHE A 34 6.74 5.76 -6.31
CA PHE A 34 6.65 4.30 -6.21
C PHE A 34 7.02 3.81 -4.80
N ILE A 35 8.10 4.34 -4.21
CA ILE A 35 8.50 4.01 -2.83
C ILE A 35 7.41 4.45 -1.84
N TYR A 36 6.79 5.62 -2.02
CA TYR A 36 5.68 6.06 -1.16
C TYR A 36 4.48 5.13 -1.25
N ILE A 37 4.09 4.68 -2.44
CA ILE A 37 2.97 3.74 -2.64
C ILE A 37 3.27 2.39 -1.97
N LEU A 38 4.50 1.91 -2.13
CA LEU A 38 4.95 0.66 -1.50
C LEU A 38 5.00 0.78 0.02
N ALA A 39 5.57 1.87 0.55
CA ALA A 39 5.64 2.15 1.98
C ALA A 39 4.25 2.32 2.59
N PHE A 40 3.34 3.02 1.93
CA PHE A 40 1.96 3.18 2.38
C PHE A 40 1.23 1.83 2.41
N SER A 41 1.41 1.01 1.38
CA SER A 41 0.78 -0.33 1.33
C SER A 41 1.35 -1.27 2.38
N ALA A 42 2.67 -1.22 2.62
CA ALA A 42 3.32 -1.98 3.69
C ALA A 42 2.88 -1.49 5.07
N PHE A 43 2.70 -0.17 5.25
CA PHE A 43 2.19 0.41 6.48
C PHE A 43 0.76 -0.06 6.78
N VAL A 44 -0.13 -0.03 5.79
CA VAL A 44 -1.51 -0.53 5.94
C VAL A 44 -1.52 -2.03 6.28
N LEU A 45 -0.71 -2.84 5.59
CA LEU A 45 -0.57 -4.26 5.93
C LEU A 45 -0.04 -4.47 7.34
N GLY A 46 1.02 -3.75 7.72
CA GLY A 46 1.58 -3.80 9.06
C GLY A 46 0.55 -3.42 10.12
N PHE A 47 -0.25 -2.37 9.87
CA PHE A 47 -1.33 -1.94 10.75
C PHE A 47 -2.42 -3.02 10.91
N PHE A 48 -2.83 -3.67 9.82
CA PHE A 48 -3.77 -4.79 9.88
C PHE A 48 -3.20 -5.99 10.65
N VAL A 49 -1.93 -6.33 10.44
CA VAL A 49 -1.25 -7.39 11.19
C VAL A 49 -1.16 -7.03 12.67
N LEU A 50 -0.87 -5.78 13.00
CA LEU A 50 -0.77 -5.28 14.37
C LEU A 50 -2.14 -5.34 15.07
N ILE A 51 -3.22 -4.91 14.41
CA ILE A 51 -4.58 -5.07 14.93
C ILE A 51 -4.95 -6.54 15.11
N MET A 52 -4.59 -7.41 14.16
CA MET A 52 -4.81 -8.85 14.32
C MET A 52 -4.08 -9.36 15.56
N GLN A 53 -2.80 -9.04 15.75
CA GLN A 53 -2.04 -9.43 16.93
C GLN A 53 -2.64 -8.90 18.23
N ILE A 54 -3.11 -7.65 18.27
CA ILE A 54 -3.79 -7.09 19.45
C ILE A 54 -5.12 -7.80 19.70
N THR A 55 -5.85 -8.15 18.65
CA THR A 55 -7.16 -8.82 18.74
C THR A 55 -7.01 -10.31 19.09
N GLU A 56 -5.98 -10.98 18.59
CA GLU A 56 -5.64 -12.38 18.92
C GLU A 56 -5.05 -12.48 20.33
N TYR A 57 -4.39 -11.41 20.81
CA TYR A 57 -3.95 -11.27 22.20
C TYR A 57 -5.10 -10.88 23.15
N ALA A 58 -6.24 -10.41 22.63
CA ALA A 58 -7.47 -10.37 23.43
C ALA A 58 -7.97 -11.82 23.46
N PRO A 59 -7.84 -12.54 24.59
CA PRO A 59 -8.33 -13.89 24.63
C PRO A 59 -9.83 -13.82 24.34
N THR A 60 -10.28 -14.54 23.33
CA THR A 60 -11.66 -15.03 23.24
C THR A 60 -11.88 -16.00 24.40
N ASP A 61 -11.85 -15.47 25.63
CA ASP A 61 -12.38 -16.12 26.81
C ASP A 61 -13.87 -15.71 26.88
N LEU A 62 -14.67 -16.42 26.09
CA LEU A 62 -16.10 -16.63 26.35
C LEU A 62 -16.26 -17.97 27.08
#